data_AF-A0A936QNT0-F1
#
_entry.id   AF-A0A936QNT0-F1
#
_cell.length_a   1.000
_cell.length_b   1.000
_cell.length_c   1.000
_cell.angle_alpha   90.00
_cell.angle_beta   90.00
_cell.angle_gamma   90.00
#
_symmetry.space_group_name_H-M   'P 1'
#
loop_
_entity.id
_entity.type
_entity.pdbx_description
1 polymer ?
#
loop_
_entity_poly.entity_id
_entity_poly.type
_entity_poly.pdbx_seq_one_letter_code
_entity_poly.pdbx_strand_id
1 'polypeptide(L)'
;MPAMRTFWFAVYNFIGVPSLWLFFNLYALINSKVKEGLKDRRDLFNLLNKSLSAFKDKNRKKVIIHSSSLGEYQQAIPLIEELRKKNYNIVLSFFFTVRL
;
A
#
# COMPACT_ATOMS: atom_id res chain seq x y z
N MET A 1 12.10 14.45 -30.89
CA MET A 1 10.75 14.15 -30.35
C MET A 1 10.65 14.01 -28.80
N PRO A 2 11.51 14.59 -27.95
CA PRO A 2 11.31 14.54 -26.48
C PRO A 2 10.30 15.58 -25.97
N ALA A 3 10.17 16.73 -26.63
CA ALA A 3 9.32 17.84 -26.18
C ALA A 3 7.83 17.48 -26.06
N MET A 4 7.29 16.71 -27.00
CA MET A 4 5.89 16.26 -26.97
C MET A 4 5.61 15.34 -25.77
N ARG A 5 6.53 14.44 -25.45
CA ARG A 5 6.40 13.54 -24.29
C ARG A 5 6.44 14.33 -22.98
N THR A 6 7.37 15.28 -22.86
CA THR A 6 7.48 16.14 -21.67
C THR A 6 6.24 17.00 -21.48
N PHE A 7 5.67 17.52 -22.57
CA PHE A 7 4.41 18.27 -22.51
C PHE A 7 3.26 17.41 -21.96
N TRP A 8 3.02 16.22 -22.50
CA TRP A 8 1.98 15.32 -22.00
C TRP A 8 2.23 14.86 -20.56
N PHE A 9 3.50 14.66 -20.19
CA PHE A 9 3.88 14.35 -18.81
C PHE A 9 3.56 15.53 -17.86
N ALA A 10 3.83 16.77 -18.27
CA ALA A 10 3.47 17.95 -17.49
C ALA A 10 1.95 18.10 -17.36
N VAL A 11 1.20 17.95 -18.45
CA VAL A 11 -0.27 18.00 -18.44
C VAL A 11 -0.85 16.93 -17.50
N TYR A 12 -0.36 15.69 -17.58
CA TYR A 12 -0.80 14.60 -16.71
C TYR A 12 -0.57 14.93 -15.23
N ASN A 13 0.62 15.43 -14.87
CA ASN A 13 0.97 15.70 -13.47
C ASN A 13 0.31 16.97 -12.91
N PHE A 14 0.16 18.03 -13.70
CA PHE A 14 -0.38 19.31 -13.22
C PHE A 14 -1.90 19.41 -13.36
N ILE A 15 -2.51 18.70 -14.31
CA ILE A 15 -3.96 18.78 -14.57
C ILE A 15 -4.63 17.44 -14.22
N GLY A 16 -4.13 16.34 -14.76
CA GLY A 16 -4.75 15.01 -14.58
C GLY A 16 -4.76 14.54 -13.13
N VAL A 17 -3.61 14.51 -12.48
CA VAL A 17 -3.48 14.01 -11.10
C VAL A 17 -4.26 14.90 -10.09
N PRO A 18 -4.14 16.25 -10.11
CA PRO A 18 -4.84 17.10 -9.14
C PRO A 18 -6.36 17.11 -9.34
N SER A 19 -6.84 17.05 -10.58
CA SER A 19 -8.28 16.99 -10.87
C SER A 19 -8.91 15.69 -10.35
N LEU A 20 -8.26 14.54 -10.55
CA LEU A 20 -8.70 13.27 -9.98
C LEU A 20 -8.71 13.31 -8.45
N TRP A 21 -7.68 13.88 -7.83
CA TRP A 21 -7.62 14.02 -6.38
C TRP A 21 -8.79 14.86 -5.86
N LEU A 22 -9.08 16.01 -6.48
CA LEU A 22 -10.21 16.86 -6.11
C LEU A 22 -11.54 16.12 -6.28
N PHE A 23 -11.71 15.42 -7.41
CA PHE A 23 -12.90 14.64 -7.70
C PHE A 23 -13.19 13.59 -6.62
N PHE A 24 -12.20 12.79 -6.21
CA PHE A 24 -12.40 11.79 -5.17
C PHE A 24 -12.71 12.40 -3.80
N ASN A 25 -12.12 13.55 -3.44
CA ASN A 25 -12.43 14.22 -2.18
C ASN A 25 -13.86 14.77 -2.17
N LEU A 26 -14.34 15.33 -3.29
CA LEU A 26 -15.73 15.78 -3.43
C LEU A 26 -16.70 14.60 -3.41
N TYR A 27 -16.39 13.52 -4.15
CA TYR A 27 -17.24 12.33 -4.21
C TYR A 27 -17.33 11.60 -2.87
N ALA A 28 -16.29 11.68 -2.03
CA ALA A 28 -16.31 11.16 -0.66
C ALA A 28 -17.32 11.85 0.27
N LEU A 29 -17.79 13.06 -0.05
CA LEU A 29 -18.86 13.70 0.72
C LEU A 29 -20.22 13.02 0.50
N ILE A 30 -20.41 12.40 -0.66
CA ILE A 30 -21.67 11.78 -1.09
C ILE A 30 -21.65 10.26 -0.86
N ASN A 31 -20.49 9.62 -1.05
CA ASN A 31 -20.35 8.17 -0.97
C ASN A 31 -19.48 7.74 0.22
N SER A 32 -20.10 7.07 1.20
CA SER A 32 -19.42 6.56 2.39
C SER A 32 -18.31 5.56 2.08
N LYS A 33 -18.44 4.72 1.04
CA LYS A 33 -17.39 3.77 0.63
C LYS A 33 -16.12 4.50 0.15
N VAL A 34 -16.29 5.61 -0.57
CA VAL A 34 -15.14 6.40 -1.04
C VAL A 34 -14.52 7.17 0.11
N LYS A 35 -15.33 7.68 1.04
CA LYS A 35 -14.84 8.30 2.28
C LYS A 35 -14.01 7.34 3.11
N GLU A 36 -14.52 6.13 3.34
CA GLU A 36 -13.79 5.06 4.02
C GLU A 36 -12.51 4.69 3.27
N GLY A 37 -12.57 4.50 1.95
CA GLY A 37 -11.38 4.21 1.15
C GLY A 37 -10.30 5.29 1.23
N LEU A 38 -10.68 6.58 1.27
CA LEU A 38 -9.73 7.67 1.48
C LEU A 38 -9.17 7.68 2.91
N LYS A 39 -10.00 7.40 3.92
CA LYS A 39 -9.57 7.30 5.33
C LYS A 39 -8.61 6.13 5.54
N ASP A 40 -8.98 4.94 5.07
CA ASP A 40 -8.18 3.72 5.16
C ASP A 40 -6.80 3.91 4.51
N ARG A 41 -6.74 4.60 3.37
CA ARG A 41 -5.47 4.95 2.70
C ARG A 41 -4.62 5.95 3.49
N ARG A 42 -5.22 6.90 4.21
CA ARG A 42 -4.50 7.82 5.10
C ARG A 42 -3.96 7.08 6.32
N ASP A 43 -4.79 6.24 6.93
CA ASP A 43 -4.44 5.47 8.12
C ASP A 43 -3.45 4.34 7.81
N LEU A 44 -3.37 3.86 6.56
CA LEU A 44 -2.41 2.86 6.10
C LEU A 44 -0.96 3.27 6.39
N PHE A 45 -0.58 4.52 6.16
CA PHE A 45 0.79 4.97 6.44
C PHE A 45 1.09 4.98 7.94
N ASN A 46 0.12 5.36 8.77
CA ASN A 46 0.26 5.29 10.22
C ASN A 46 0.40 3.84 10.70
N LEU A 47 -0.41 2.94 10.16
CA LEU A 47 -0.32 1.50 10.44
C LEU A 47 1.03 0.93 10.02
N LEU A 48 1.51 1.28 8.81
CA LEU A 48 2.82 0.87 8.32
C LEU A 48 3.94 1.38 9.21
N ASN A 49 3.92 2.66 9.56
CA ASN A 49 4.92 3.26 10.45
C ASN A 49 4.92 2.59 11.83
N LYS A 50 3.75 2.31 12.40
CA LYS A 50 3.61 1.59 13.66
C LYS A 50 4.17 0.17 13.56
N SER A 51 3.82 -0.57 12.51
CA SER A 51 4.32 -1.93 12.26
C SER A 51 5.83 -1.96 12.07
N LEU A 52 6.39 -1.01 11.33
CA LEU A 52 7.84 -0.87 11.14
C LEU A 52 8.57 -0.46 12.43
N SER A 53 7.91 0.31 13.30
CA SER A 53 8.48 0.72 14.59
C SER A 53 8.58 -0.42 15.61
N ALA A 54 7.76 -1.48 15.44
CA ALA A 54 7.78 -2.65 16.31
C ALA A 54 9.03 -3.54 16.13
N PHE A 55 9.78 -3.35 15.05
CA PHE A 55 11.03 -4.08 14.84
C PHE A 55 12.12 -3.59 15.81
N LYS A 56 12.61 -4.49 16.67
CA LYS A 56 13.67 -4.21 17.65
C LYS A 56 14.98 -3.76 17.00
N ASP A 57 15.31 -4.33 15.85
CA ASP A 57 16.54 -4.04 15.12
C ASP A 57 16.19 -3.42 13.76
N LYS A 58 16.43 -2.11 13.63
CA LYS A 58 16.10 -1.33 12.43
C LYS A 58 17.11 -1.54 11.28
N ASN A 59 18.28 -2.14 11.55
CA ASN A 59 19.34 -2.35 10.56
C ASN A 59 19.18 -3.65 9.78
N ARG A 60 18.29 -4.55 10.21
CA ARG A 60 17.96 -5.76 9.47
C ARG A 60 17.28 -5.43 8.14
N LYS A 61 17.58 -6.26 7.14
CA LYS A 61 16.91 -6.22 5.84
C LYS A 61 15.41 -6.46 6.04
N LYS A 62 14.59 -5.67 5.34
CA LYS A 62 13.13 -5.71 5.43
C LYS A 62 12.56 -6.37 4.18
N VAL A 63 11.60 -7.26 4.35
CA VAL A 63 10.84 -7.87 3.26
C VAL A 63 9.36 -7.65 3.55
N ILE A 64 8.63 -7.18 2.54
CA ILE A 64 7.18 -7.05 2.60
C ILE A 64 6.60 -8.19 1.76
N ILE A 65 5.74 -8.99 2.38
CA ILE A 65 5.04 -10.08 1.71
C ILE A 65 3.56 -9.69 1.71
N HIS A 66 3.02 -9.51 0.52
CA HIS A 66 1.60 -9.28 0.32
C HIS A 66 0.97 -10.54 -0.28
N SER A 67 -0.07 -11.05 0.39
CA SER A 67 -0.82 -12.23 -0.04
C SER A 67 -2.24 -11.81 -0.43
N SER A 68 -2.71 -12.20 -1.62
CA SER A 68 -4.05 -11.83 -2.08
C SER A 68 -5.15 -12.72 -1.49
N SER A 69 -4.78 -13.87 -0.89
CA SER A 69 -5.69 -14.81 -0.23
C SER A 69 -5.03 -15.57 0.93
N LEU A 70 -5.83 -16.32 1.69
CA LEU A 70 -5.33 -17.22 2.74
C LEU A 70 -4.52 -18.39 2.16
N GLY A 71 -4.91 -18.91 0.99
CA GLY A 71 -4.22 -20.04 0.34
C GLY A 71 -2.80 -19.67 -0.07
N GLU A 72 -2.62 -18.49 -0.68
CA GLU A 72 -1.30 -17.95 -1.03
C GLU A 72 -0.43 -17.74 0.21
N TYR A 73 -1.03 -17.31 1.33
CA TYR A 73 -0.30 -17.12 2.58
C TYR A 73 0.24 -18.46 3.11
N GLN A 74 -0.61 -19.50 3.11
CA GLN A 74 -0.19 -20.83 3.54
C GLN A 74 0.95 -21.38 2.68
N GLN A 75 0.89 -21.15 1.37
CA GLN A 75 1.96 -21.53 0.45
C GLN A 75 3.26 -20.74 0.70
N ALA A 76 3.19 -19.52 1.22
CA ALA A 76 4.34 -18.68 1.52
C ALA A 76 4.99 -18.97 2.90
N ILE A 77 4.37 -19.78 3.76
CA ILE A 77 4.90 -20.10 5.10
C ILE A 77 6.36 -20.62 5.06
N PRO A 78 6.72 -21.60 4.20
CA PRO A 78 8.10 -22.10 4.17
C PRO A 78 9.13 -21.02 3.81
N LEU A 79 8.76 -20.09 2.92
CA LEU A 79 9.61 -18.95 2.55
C LEU A 79 9.78 -17.98 3.72
N ILE A 80 8.71 -17.68 4.46
CA ILE A 80 8.74 -16.80 5.64
C ILE A 80 9.67 -17.38 6.71
N GLU A 81 9.63 -18.70 6.93
CA GLU A 81 10.49 -19.37 7.90
C GLU A 81 11.98 -19.26 7.54
N GLU A 82 12.32 -19.47 6.27
CA GLU A 82 13.69 -19.31 5.77
C GLU A 82 14.20 -17.85 5.88
N LEU A 83 13.34 -16.88 5.59
CA LEU A 83 13.68 -15.46 5.76
C LEU A 83 13.88 -15.09 7.23
N ARG A 84 13.07 -15.67 8.14
CA ARG A 84 13.21 -15.47 9.58
C ARG A 84 14.54 -16.03 10.11
N LYS A 85 14.97 -17.21 9.64
CA LYS A 85 16.29 -17.79 9.97
C LYS A 85 17.44 -16.88 9.54
N LYS A 86 17.29 -16.16 8.42
CA LYS A 86 18.26 -15.18 7.92
C LYS A 86 18.15 -13.80 8.58
N ASN A 87 17.43 -13.67 9.70
CA ASN A 87 17.26 -12.43 10.45
C ASN A 87 16.63 -11.27 9.66
N TYR A 88 15.68 -11.56 8.77
CA TYR A 88 14.90 -10.50 8.10
C TYR A 88 13.76 -9.98 8.98
N ASN A 89 13.47 -8.69 8.86
CA ASN A 89 12.24 -8.09 9.37
C ASN A 89 11.14 -8.27 8.33
N ILE A 90 10.11 -9.04 8.66
CA ILE A 90 9.06 -9.43 7.71
C ILE A 90 7.77 -8.67 8.05
N VAL A 91 7.24 -7.90 7.09
CA VAL A 91 5.92 -7.29 7.18
C VAL A 91 4.97 -8.09 6.29
N LEU A 92 3.96 -8.70 6.90
CA LEU A 92 2.94 -9.45 6.18
C LEU A 92 1.69 -8.58 6.01
N SER A 93 1.16 -8.54 4.79
CA SER A 93 -0.14 -7.96 4.48
C SER A 93 -0.96 -9.00 3.74
N PHE A 94 -2.23 -9.15 4.10
CA PHE A 94 -3.17 -9.98 3.35
C PHE A 94 -4.45 -9.22 3.07
N PHE A 95 -4.99 -9.37 1.86
CA PHE A 95 -6.28 -8.82 1.49
C PHE A 95 -7.36 -9.89 1.70
N PHE A 96 -8.44 -9.54 2.41
CA PHE A 96 -9.61 -10.42 2.53
C PHE A 96 -10.85 -9.63 2.10
N THR A 97 -11.51 -10.10 1.03
CA THR A 97 -12.69 -9.45 0.44
C THR A 97 -13.94 -9.58 1.31
N VAL A 98 -13.97 -10.42 2.35
CA VAL A 98 -15.16 -10.54 3.20
C VAL A 98 -15.04 -9.62 4.41
N ARG A 99 -15.59 -8.41 4.27
CA ARG A 99 -16.14 -7.68 5.43
C ARG A 99 -17.47 -8.35 5.75
N LEU A 100 -17.50 -9.20 6.79
CA LEU A 100 -18.76 -9.62 7.45
C LEU A 100 -19.35 -8.44 8.21
#